data_AF-A0A662CHV7-F1
#
_entry.id   AF-A0A662CHV7-F1
#
_cell.length_a   1.000
_cell.length_b   1.000
_cell.length_c   1.000
_cell.angle_alpha   90.00
_cell.angle_beta   90.00
_cell.angle_gamma   90.00
#
_symmetry.space_group_name_H-M   'P 1'
#
loop_
_entity.id
_entity.type
_entity.pdbx_description
1 polymer ?
#
loop_
_entity_poly.entity_id
_entity_poly.type
_entity_poly.pdbx_seq_one_letter_code
_entity_poly.pdbx_strand_id
1 'polypeptide(L)'
;MVEALDYLKADGVKLDYLRLRSLPVSDQVLDFIRSHEKVYVLENNRDGQMHSILSLELPEKAQDLVSLAMIDGLPLNAEWIREAVLNEENA
;
A
#
# COMPACT_ATOMS: atom_id res chain seq x y z
N MET A 1 3.66 2.17 11.30
CA MET A 1 4.35 1.94 10.01
C MET A 1 5.68 1.24 10.21
N VAL A 2 6.70 1.84 10.84
CA VAL A 2 8.00 1.17 11.09
C VAL A 2 7.81 -0.21 11.73
N GLU A 3 7.01 -0.29 12.79
CA GLU A 3 6.67 -1.54 13.46
C GLU A 3 6.02 -2.58 12.53
N ALA A 4 5.12 -2.18 11.63
CA ALA A 4 4.50 -3.09 10.67
C ALA A 4 5.52 -3.64 9.65
N LEU A 5 6.47 -2.81 9.21
CA LEU A 5 7.57 -3.24 8.34
C LEU A 5 8.47 -4.24 9.06
N ASP A 6 8.74 -4.04 10.36
CA ASP A 6 9.52 -4.96 11.17
C ASP A 6 8.81 -6.31 11.33
N TYR A 7 7.49 -6.32 11.56
CA TYR A 7 6.69 -7.55 11.62
C TYR A 7 6.70 -8.30 10.30
N LEU A 8 6.41 -7.62 9.19
CA LEU A 8 6.40 -8.24 7.86
C LEU A 8 7.77 -8.80 7.48
N LYS A 9 8.86 -8.10 7.85
CA LYS A 9 10.22 -8.60 7.67
C LYS A 9 10.48 -9.86 8.51
N ALA A 10 9.99 -9.92 9.75
CA ALA A 10 10.10 -11.10 10.60
C ALA A 10 9.29 -12.29 10.05
N ASP A 11 8.16 -12.03 9.38
CA ASP A 11 7.37 -13.03 8.66
C ASP A 11 7.99 -13.44 7.31
N GLY A 12 9.12 -12.85 6.92
CA GLY A 12 9.85 -13.18 5.69
C GLY A 12 9.36 -12.47 4.44
N VAL A 13 8.43 -11.52 4.57
CA VAL A 13 7.94 -10.71 3.45
C VAL A 13 9.02 -9.71 3.04
N LYS A 14 9.44 -9.77 1.78
CA LYS A 14 10.38 -8.80 1.19
C LYS A 14 9.58 -7.68 0.52
N LEU A 15 9.77 -6.47 0.99
CA LEU A 15 9.06 -5.30 0.50
C LEU A 15 10.01 -4.10 0.44
N ASP A 16 9.72 -3.21 -0.50
CA ASP A 16 10.17 -1.83 -0.46
C ASP A 16 9.04 -0.94 0.07
N TYR A 17 9.40 0.22 0.62
CA TYR A 17 8.44 1.13 1.24
C TYR A 17 8.53 2.54 0.65
N LEU A 18 7.37 3.08 0.25
CA LEU A 18 7.21 4.46 -0.18
C LEU A 18 6.13 5.15 0.65
N ARG A 19 6.39 6.39 1.08
CA ARG A 19 5.41 7.27 1.71
C ARG A 19 5.07 8.44 0.81
N LEU A 20 3.86 8.43 0.26
CA LEU A 20 3.32 9.58 -0.45
C LEU A 20 3.09 10.76 0.52
N ARG A 21 3.52 11.97 0.14
CA ARG A 21 3.39 13.17 0.98
C ARG A 21 2.56 14.29 0.36
N SER A 22 2.34 14.26 -0.94
CA SER A 22 1.67 15.33 -1.67
C SER A 22 0.99 14.80 -2.93
N LEU A 23 -0.02 15.56 -3.39
CA LEU A 23 -0.60 15.45 -4.72
C LEU A 23 -0.35 16.77 -5.49
N PRO A 24 -0.25 16.74 -6.84
CA PRO A 24 -0.28 15.56 -7.71
C PRO A 24 0.91 14.63 -7.46
N VAL A 25 0.76 13.35 -7.86
CA VAL A 25 1.83 12.36 -7.70
C VAL A 25 3.05 12.76 -8.51
N SER A 26 4.24 12.57 -7.94
CA SER A 26 5.50 12.81 -8.65
C SER A 26 5.89 11.60 -9.50
N ASP A 27 6.71 11.84 -10.51
CA ASP A 27 7.26 10.78 -11.36
C ASP A 27 7.96 9.68 -10.55
N GLN A 28 8.61 10.05 -9.44
CA GLN A 28 9.24 9.08 -8.53
C GLN A 28 8.25 8.06 -7.95
N VAL A 29 7.00 8.46 -7.67
CA VAL A 29 5.96 7.55 -7.19
C VAL A 29 5.51 6.62 -8.31
N LEU A 30 5.35 7.16 -9.53
CA LEU A 30 4.97 6.36 -10.69
C LEU A 30 6.05 5.33 -11.05
N ASP A 31 7.32 5.74 -10.99
CA ASP A 31 8.46 4.86 -11.24
C ASP A 31 8.58 3.77 -10.16
N PHE A 32 8.32 4.11 -8.90
CA PHE A 32 8.18 3.12 -7.84
C PHE A 32 7.09 2.11 -8.19
N ILE A 33 5.89 2.54 -8.59
CA ILE A 33 4.82 1.59 -8.95
C ILE A 33 5.23 0.72 -10.14
N ARG A 34 5.86 1.30 -11.16
CA ARG A 34 6.31 0.55 -12.36
C ARG A 34 7.37 -0.52 -12.04
N SER A 35 8.22 -0.28 -11.04
CA SER A 35 9.30 -1.20 -10.69
C SER A 35 8.86 -2.39 -9.83
N HIS A 36 7.57 -2.46 -9.45
CA HIS A 36 7.04 -3.51 -8.60
C HIS A 36 5.98 -4.33 -9.35
N GLU A 37 5.93 -5.62 -9.04
CA GLU A 37 4.91 -6.55 -9.55
C GLU A 37 3.56 -6.37 -8.85
N LYS A 38 3.59 -6.00 -7.57
CA LYS A 38 2.41 -5.76 -6.73
C LYS A 38 2.71 -4.60 -5.78
N VAL A 39 1.75 -3.68 -5.61
CA VAL A 39 1.88 -2.54 -4.69
C VAL A 39 0.67 -2.46 -3.79
N TYR A 40 0.92 -2.58 -2.49
CA TYR A 40 -0.09 -2.39 -1.45
C TYR A 40 -0.29 -0.91 -1.14
N VAL A 41 -1.50 -0.41 -1.37
CA VAL A 41 -1.89 0.96 -1.05
C VAL A 41 -2.58 0.96 0.31
N LEU A 42 -1.81 1.24 1.36
CA LEU A 42 -2.29 1.30 2.75
C LEU A 42 -2.92 2.67 3.05
N GLU A 43 -4.19 2.66 3.47
CA GLU A 43 -4.94 3.91 3.68
C GLU A 43 -5.86 3.86 4.91
N ASN A 44 -5.90 4.96 5.67
CA ASN A 44 -6.90 5.16 6.74
C ASN A 44 -8.10 5.93 6.20
N ASN A 45 -8.84 5.30 5.30
CA ASN A 45 -10.12 5.79 4.81
C ASN A 45 -11.00 4.62 4.39
N ARG A 46 -12.28 4.91 4.11
CA ARG A 46 -13.25 3.88 3.74
C ARG A 46 -13.12 3.40 2.30
N ASP A 47 -12.84 4.33 1.40
CA ASP A 47 -13.14 4.16 -0.03
C ASP A 47 -11.90 3.82 -0.88
N GLY A 48 -10.70 3.73 -0.29
CA GLY A 48 -9.45 3.50 -1.04
C GLY A 48 -9.17 4.66 -2.00
N GLN A 49 -9.26 5.89 -1.49
CA GLN A 49 -9.20 7.08 -2.34
C GLN A 49 -7.84 7.24 -3.03
N MET A 50 -6.74 6.94 -2.35
CA MET A 50 -5.40 6.99 -2.95
C MET A 50 -5.24 5.88 -3.98
N HIS A 51 -5.71 4.66 -3.71
CA HIS A 51 -5.74 3.59 -4.69
C HIS A 51 -6.46 4.02 -5.97
N SER A 52 -7.61 4.68 -5.83
CA SER A 52 -8.38 5.20 -6.96
C SER A 52 -7.61 6.27 -7.74
N ILE A 53 -6.98 7.23 -7.05
CA ILE A 53 -6.15 8.28 -7.68
C ILE A 53 -4.98 7.66 -8.42
N LEU A 54 -4.22 6.76 -7.79
CA LEU A 54 -3.06 6.11 -8.40
C LEU A 54 -3.45 5.25 -9.60
N SER A 55 -4.61 4.58 -9.55
CA SER A 55 -5.14 3.79 -10.66
C SER A 55 -5.52 4.66 -11.87
N LEU A 56 -5.97 5.89 -11.64
CA LEU A 56 -6.28 6.86 -12.70
C LEU A 56 -5.02 7.50 -13.28
N GLU A 57 -4.03 7.78 -12.44
CA GLU A 57 -2.74 8.37 -12.83
C GLU A 57 -1.85 7.37 -13.58
N LEU A 58 -1.97 6.07 -13.28
CA LEU A 58 -1.20 5.01 -13.90
C LEU A 58 -2.06 3.80 -14.33
N PRO A 59 -2.97 3.98 -15.31
CA PRO A 59 -3.93 2.95 -15.69
C PRO A 59 -3.30 1.63 -16.12
N GLU A 60 -2.11 1.67 -16.74
CA GLU A 60 -1.38 0.47 -17.17
C GLU A 60 -0.93 -0.43 -16.01
N LYS A 61 -0.91 0.10 -14.78
CA LYS A 61 -0.53 -0.60 -13.55
C LYS A 61 -1.67 -0.75 -12.55
N ALA A 62 -2.89 -0.31 -12.88
CA ALA A 62 -4.02 -0.32 -11.95
C ALA A 62 -4.34 -1.72 -11.38
N GLN A 63 -4.13 -2.78 -12.16
CA GLN A 63 -4.34 -4.17 -11.71
C GLN A 63 -3.30 -4.66 -10.70
N ASP A 64 -2.12 -4.05 -10.67
CA ASP A 64 -1.03 -4.39 -9.75
C ASP A 64 -1.18 -3.65 -8.41
N LEU A 65 -2.09 -2.66 -8.34
CA LEU A 65 -2.38 -1.90 -7.13
C LEU A 65 -3.46 -2.61 -6.29
N VAL A 66 -3.08 -3.00 -5.07
CA VAL A 66 -3.99 -3.64 -4.11
C VAL A 66 -4.37 -2.64 -3.03
N SER A 67 -5.66 -2.34 -2.93
CA SER A 67 -6.17 -1.43 -1.90
C SER A 67 -6.28 -2.14 -0.55
N LEU A 68 -5.55 -1.63 0.45
CA LEU A 68 -5.66 -2.04 1.84
C LEU A 68 -6.18 -0.85 2.65
N ALA A 69 -7.48 -0.59 2.52
CA ALA A 69 -8.18 0.51 3.15
C ALA A 69 -8.91 0.06 4.43
N MET A 70 -8.72 0.79 5.52
CA MET A 70 -9.39 0.55 6.80
C MET A 70 -9.87 1.87 7.41
N ILE A 71 -11.04 1.84 8.05
CA ILE A 71 -11.53 2.93 8.87
C ILE A 71 -12.33 2.39 10.07
N ASP A 72 -11.87 2.68 11.28
CA ASP A 72 -12.54 2.32 12.54
C ASP A 72 -12.55 3.48 13.55
N GLY A 73 -12.11 4.67 13.13
CA GLY A 73 -11.94 5.84 13.98
C GLY A 73 -10.63 5.86 14.77
N LEU A 74 -9.77 4.85 14.62
CA LEU A 74 -8.45 4.77 15.22
C LEU A 74 -7.35 4.91 14.15
N PRO A 75 -6.10 5.19 14.56
CA PRO A 75 -4.96 5.08 13.65
C PRO A 75 -4.77 3.63 13.19
N LEU A 76 -4.29 3.44 11.94
CA LEU A 76 -3.93 2.12 11.43
C LEU A 76 -2.95 1.43 12.38
N ASN A 77 -3.37 0.28 12.90
CA ASN A 77 -2.58 -0.50 13.82
C ASN A 77 -1.58 -1.40 13.05
N ALA A 78 -0.41 -1.66 13.62
CA ALA A 78 0.66 -2.39 12.94
C ALA A 78 0.30 -3.86 12.68
N GLU A 79 -0.43 -4.48 13.59
CA GLU A 79 -0.86 -5.88 13.48
C GLU A 79 -1.82 -6.09 12.30
N TRP A 80 -2.78 -5.18 12.13
CA TRP A 80 -3.72 -5.22 11.03
C TRP A 80 -3.02 -5.03 9.69
N ILE A 81 -2.05 -4.11 9.61
CA ILE A 81 -1.25 -3.94 8.38
C ILE A 81 -0.54 -5.26 8.03
N ARG A 82 0.06 -5.89 9.04
CA ARG A 82 0.74 -7.19 8.89
C ARG A 82 -0.24 -8.26 8.41
N GLU A 83 -1.37 -8.45 9.09
CA GLU A 83 -2.39 -9.44 8.73
C GLU A 83 -2.98 -9.18 7.33
N ALA A 84 -3.29 -7.93 7.00
CA ALA A 84 -3.84 -7.55 5.70
C ALA A 84 -2.88 -7.90 4.55
N VAL A 85 -1.58 -7.58 4.70
CA VAL A 85 -0.57 -7.92 3.69
C VAL A 85 -0.37 -9.44 3.60
N LEU A 86 -0.28 -10.15 4.74
CA LEU A 86 -0.12 -11.61 4.73
C LEU A 86 -1.31 -12.34 4.11
N ASN A 87 -2.53 -11.84 4.31
CA ASN A 87 -3.71 -12.43 3.66
C ASN A 87 -3.62 -12.32 2.13
N GLU A 88 -3.12 -11.20 1.61
CA GLU A 88 -2.94 -10.99 0.17
C GLU A 88 -1.73 -11.73 -0.44
N GLU A 89 -0.73 -12.09 0.38
CA GLU A 89 0.41 -12.89 -0.07
C GLU A 89 0.13 -14.40 -0.05
N ASN A 90 -0.86 -14.84 0.75
CA ASN A 90 -1.26 -16.24 0.85
C ASN A 90 -2.49 -16.60 -0.02
N ALA A 91 -3.12 -15.62 -0.66
CA ALA A 91 -4.27 -15.78 -1.55
C ALA A 91 -3.85 -16.22 -2.96
#